data_AF-A0A938LIJ0-F1
#
_entry.id   AF-A0A938LIJ0-F1
#
_cell.length_a   1.000
_cell.length_b   1.000
_cell.length_c   1.000
_cell.angle_alpha   90.00
_cell.angle_beta   90.00
_cell.angle_gamma   90.00
#
_symmetry.space_group_name_H-M   'P 1'
#
loop_
_entity.id
_entity.type
_entity.pdbx_description
1 polymer ?
#
loop_
_entity_poly.entity_id
_entity_poly.type
_entity_poly.pdbx_seq_one_letter_code
_entity_poly.pdbx_strand_id
1 'polypeptide(L)'
;MINVPEGHVRFYEDGPWWPQSPTQQAAEQAYREAFLAAAHEAARWDNVDEAAIRRAWDERRRAREQAQVIVPSAVLFGDGPWIGEQIIYHEGHEVDASRTRGRVHGFEFVRQCRDELVKAGVAESLIGPEIIVPWLKHVAEWVTCDIDPERISIPPRPDDCLTERQRRMLEQAKKAIAACDPKKPHAILQRLAGVTRELLKWLWPGRIPLGKLTLLAGDPGLGKSFVTLDLASRVSTGAAWPDMPLLKQTPGGVSGAASPSPPPRSVPGTATGCPTPANTKTLWATSRPVALTCRSATSPRPTRRLRSRAFGPKTLFLTTTGFPI
;
A
#
# COMPACT_ATOMS: atom_id res chain seq x y z
N MET A 1 -13.43 20.97 -12.90
CA MET A 1 -13.54 19.79 -13.77
C MET A 1 -12.12 19.27 -13.98
N ILE A 2 -11.88 17.97 -13.82
CA ILE A 2 -10.54 17.39 -13.98
C ILE A 2 -10.36 17.02 -15.45
N ASN A 3 -9.30 17.51 -16.08
CA ASN A 3 -9.01 17.25 -17.49
C ASN A 3 -7.96 16.14 -17.60
N VAL A 4 -8.40 14.90 -17.78
CA VAL A 4 -7.47 13.77 -17.99
C VAL A 4 -7.09 13.74 -19.48
N PRO A 5 -5.79 13.73 -19.83
CA PRO A 5 -5.35 13.60 -21.22
C PRO A 5 -5.94 12.37 -21.90
N GLU A 6 -6.20 12.46 -23.20
CA GLU A 6 -6.70 11.35 -24.01
C GLU A 6 -5.78 10.12 -23.91
N GLY A 7 -6.37 8.92 -23.83
CA GLY A 7 -5.64 7.66 -23.65
C GLY A 7 -5.08 7.44 -22.25
N HIS A 8 -5.56 8.19 -21.24
CA HIS A 8 -5.13 8.06 -19.85
C HIS A 8 -6.30 8.02 -18.88
N VAL A 9 -6.09 7.34 -17.76
CA VAL A 9 -7.00 7.32 -16.61
C VAL A 9 -6.30 7.85 -15.37
N ARG A 10 -7.11 8.37 -14.45
CA ARG A 10 -6.58 9.00 -13.23
C ARG A 10 -6.06 7.99 -12.21
N PHE A 11 -6.67 6.81 -12.14
CA PHE A 11 -6.40 5.83 -11.10
C PHE A 11 -5.77 4.58 -11.69
N TYR A 12 -4.93 3.94 -10.88
CA TYR A 12 -4.40 2.62 -11.21
C TYR A 12 -5.47 1.60 -10.85
N GLU A 13 -6.03 0.97 -11.86
CA GLU A 13 -7.12 0.03 -11.73
C GLU A 13 -6.57 -1.40 -11.68
N ASP A 14 -6.27 -1.83 -10.46
CA ASP A 14 -5.93 -3.21 -10.16
C ASP A 14 -6.92 -3.88 -9.21
N GLY A 15 -8.02 -3.22 -8.82
CA GLY A 15 -8.98 -3.70 -7.84
C GLY A 15 -10.09 -4.59 -8.43
N PRO A 16 -10.84 -5.31 -7.57
CA PRO A 16 -12.09 -5.93 -7.99
C PRO A 16 -13.15 -4.84 -8.26
N TRP A 17 -13.75 -4.88 -9.44
CA TRP A 17 -14.82 -3.98 -9.87
C TRP A 17 -16.03 -4.79 -10.36
N TRP A 18 -17.19 -4.15 -10.44
CA TRP A 18 -18.32 -4.73 -11.19
C TRP A 18 -17.89 -4.85 -12.66
N PRO A 19 -17.80 -6.07 -13.22
CA PRO A 19 -17.25 -6.29 -14.55
C PRO A 19 -18.31 -6.00 -15.62
N GLN A 20 -18.74 -4.74 -15.69
CA GLN A 20 -19.81 -4.28 -16.58
C GLN A 20 -19.32 -4.07 -18.01
N SER A 21 -18.06 -3.68 -18.19
CA SER A 21 -17.45 -3.50 -19.51
C SER A 21 -16.66 -4.74 -19.97
N PRO A 22 -16.48 -4.94 -21.29
CA PRO A 22 -15.64 -6.01 -21.82
C PRO A 22 -14.20 -5.98 -21.29
N THR A 23 -13.62 -4.78 -21.11
CA THR A 23 -12.28 -4.62 -20.53
C THR A 23 -12.22 -5.07 -19.08
N GLN A 24 -13.25 -4.75 -18.28
CA GLN A 24 -13.33 -5.18 -16.89
C GLN A 24 -13.54 -6.70 -16.77
N GLN A 25 -14.33 -7.30 -17.66
CA GLN A 25 -14.49 -8.76 -17.74
C GLN A 25 -13.17 -9.45 -18.13
N ALA A 26 -12.45 -8.90 -19.10
CA ALA A 26 -11.12 -9.40 -19.47
C ALA A 26 -10.10 -9.25 -18.32
N ALA A 27 -10.16 -8.15 -17.57
CA ALA A 27 -9.30 -7.94 -16.40
C ALA A 27 -9.62 -8.91 -15.27
N GLU A 28 -10.91 -9.15 -14.98
CA GLU A 28 -11.35 -10.17 -14.02
C GLU A 28 -10.89 -11.57 -14.46
N GLN A 29 -11.09 -11.94 -15.72
CA GLN A 29 -10.63 -13.24 -16.25
C GLN A 29 -9.11 -13.40 -16.10
N ALA A 30 -8.33 -12.37 -16.45
CA ALA A 30 -6.88 -12.39 -16.30
C ALA A 30 -6.43 -12.50 -14.84
N TYR A 31 -7.17 -11.92 -13.90
CA TYR A 31 -6.95 -12.12 -12.47
C TYR A 31 -7.19 -13.58 -12.06
N ARG A 32 -8.31 -14.18 -12.48
CA ARG A 32 -8.67 -15.56 -12.13
C ARG A 32 -7.63 -16.56 -12.64
N GLU A 33 -7.25 -16.45 -13.91
CA GLU A 33 -6.27 -17.33 -14.54
C GLU A 33 -4.89 -17.24 -13.87
N ALA A 34 -4.41 -16.03 -13.60
CA ALA A 34 -3.13 -15.83 -12.94
C ALA A 34 -3.14 -16.31 -11.49
N PHE A 35 -4.26 -16.16 -10.78
CA PHE A 35 -4.46 -16.71 -9.45
C PHE A 35 -4.32 -18.23 -9.45
N LEU A 36 -5.05 -18.91 -10.34
CA LEU A 36 -5.00 -20.37 -10.45
C LEU A 36 -3.60 -20.87 -10.84
N ALA A 37 -2.95 -20.22 -11.81
CA ALA A 37 -1.61 -20.58 -12.25
C ALA A 37 -0.58 -20.46 -11.10
N ALA A 38 -0.62 -19.36 -10.34
CA ALA A 38 0.25 -19.17 -9.19
C ALA A 38 -0.04 -20.14 -8.05
N ALA A 39 -1.32 -20.41 -7.76
CA ALA A 39 -1.72 -21.38 -6.75
C ALA A 39 -1.27 -22.81 -7.13
N HIS A 40 -1.35 -23.20 -8.40
CA HIS A 40 -0.79 -24.46 -8.90
C HIS A 40 0.73 -24.53 -8.77
N GLU A 41 1.42 -23.44 -9.09
CA GLU A 41 2.87 -23.35 -8.91
C GLU A 41 3.24 -23.53 -7.42
N ALA A 42 2.51 -22.87 -6.51
CA ALA A 42 2.73 -22.96 -5.08
C ALA A 42 2.32 -24.30 -4.44
N ALA A 43 1.40 -25.03 -5.06
CA ALA A 43 1.04 -26.36 -4.58
C ALA A 43 2.19 -27.37 -4.68
N ARG A 44 3.14 -27.12 -5.60
CA ARG A 44 4.35 -27.95 -5.80
C ARG A 44 5.51 -27.60 -4.87
N TRP A 45 5.35 -26.58 -4.03
CA TRP A 45 6.38 -26.19 -3.09
C TRP A 45 6.46 -27.20 -1.93
N ASP A 46 7.66 -27.74 -1.71
CA ASP A 46 7.99 -28.50 -0.51
C ASP A 46 8.00 -27.58 0.73
N ASN A 47 8.55 -26.38 0.58
CA ASN A 47 8.52 -25.27 1.53
C ASN A 47 8.19 -23.98 0.77
N VAL A 48 7.62 -22.98 1.44
CA VAL A 48 7.27 -21.69 0.83
C VAL A 48 8.44 -21.09 0.05
N ASP A 49 8.27 -20.87 -1.26
CA ASP A 49 9.26 -20.16 -2.09
C ASP A 49 9.08 -18.64 -1.96
N GLU A 50 9.70 -18.09 -0.93
CA GLU A 50 9.77 -16.66 -0.67
C GLU A 50 10.39 -15.86 -1.84
N ALA A 51 11.24 -16.47 -2.66
CA ALA A 51 11.81 -15.80 -3.82
C ALA A 51 10.80 -15.70 -4.97
N ALA A 52 9.95 -16.71 -5.19
CA ALA A 52 8.85 -16.64 -6.15
C ALA A 52 7.84 -15.55 -5.77
N ILE A 53 7.48 -15.47 -4.49
CA ILE A 53 6.58 -14.43 -3.98
C ILE A 53 7.16 -13.04 -4.21
N ARG A 54 8.45 -12.83 -3.87
CA ARG A 54 9.14 -11.56 -4.15
C ARG A 54 9.16 -11.20 -5.63
N ARG A 55 9.41 -12.18 -6.51
CA ARG A 55 9.37 -11.97 -7.98
C ARG A 55 7.99 -11.52 -8.45
N ALA A 56 6.92 -12.14 -7.96
CA ALA A 56 5.55 -11.72 -8.31
C ALA A 56 5.23 -10.30 -7.81
N TRP A 57 5.68 -9.93 -6.62
CA TRP A 57 5.55 -8.55 -6.11
C TRP A 57 6.38 -7.55 -6.93
N ASP A 58 7.58 -7.92 -7.38
CA ASP A 58 8.39 -7.11 -8.29
C ASP A 58 7.73 -6.94 -9.67
N GLU A 59 7.12 -7.99 -10.21
CA GLU A 59 6.35 -7.95 -11.46
C GLU A 59 5.17 -6.99 -11.35
N ARG A 60 4.39 -7.05 -10.26
CA ARG A 60 3.28 -6.12 -10.00
C ARG A 60 3.74 -4.67 -9.87
N ARG A 61 4.87 -4.42 -9.19
CA ARG A 61 5.47 -3.08 -9.11
C ARG A 61 5.86 -2.56 -10.49
N ARG A 62 6.51 -3.40 -11.31
CA ARG A 62 6.92 -3.04 -12.68
C ARG A 62 5.73 -2.75 -13.58
N ALA A 63 4.67 -3.56 -13.52
CA ALA A 63 3.45 -3.31 -14.28
C ALA A 63 2.85 -1.93 -13.94
N ARG A 64 2.80 -1.59 -12.65
CA ARG A 64 2.37 -0.27 -12.20
C ARG A 64 3.29 0.84 -12.69
N GLU A 65 4.62 0.66 -12.61
CA GLU A 65 5.59 1.65 -13.08
C GLU A 65 5.51 1.88 -14.60
N GLN A 66 5.26 0.82 -15.37
CA GLN A 66 5.10 0.90 -16.83
C GLN A 66 3.80 1.60 -17.24
N ALA A 67 2.75 1.47 -16.44
CA ALA A 67 1.49 2.16 -16.68
C ALA A 67 1.53 3.65 -16.28
N GLN A 68 2.47 4.06 -15.41
CA GLN A 68 2.51 5.42 -14.85
C GLN A 68 2.98 6.48 -15.84
N VAL A 69 2.27 7.60 -15.85
CA VAL A 69 2.64 8.82 -16.56
C VAL A 69 2.63 9.98 -15.56
N ILE A 70 3.74 10.73 -15.53
CA ILE A 70 3.87 11.91 -14.67
C ILE A 70 3.50 13.13 -15.51
N VAL A 71 2.50 13.88 -15.07
CA VAL A 71 2.03 15.11 -15.74
C VAL A 71 2.08 16.30 -14.79
N PRO A 72 2.36 17.53 -15.27
CA PRO A 72 2.21 18.71 -14.44
C PRO A 72 0.78 18.86 -13.90
N SER A 73 0.61 19.33 -12.67
CA SER A 73 -0.72 19.55 -12.06
C SER A 73 -1.61 20.48 -12.89
N ALA A 74 -1.03 21.42 -13.63
CA ALA A 74 -1.75 22.31 -14.54
C ALA A 74 -2.47 21.55 -15.67
N VAL A 75 -1.96 20.39 -16.11
CA VAL A 75 -2.61 19.56 -17.13
C VAL A 75 -3.95 19.01 -16.62
N LEU A 76 -4.01 18.55 -15.37
CA LEU A 76 -5.22 17.97 -14.79
C LEU A 76 -6.22 19.00 -14.27
N PHE A 77 -5.74 20.14 -13.75
CA PHE A 77 -6.55 21.10 -13.03
C PHE A 77 -6.68 22.47 -13.71
N GLY A 78 -6.12 22.62 -14.92
CA GLY A 78 -6.15 23.86 -15.73
C GLY A 78 -5.11 24.90 -15.32
N ASP A 79 -5.20 26.10 -15.92
CA ASP A 79 -4.26 27.24 -15.77
C ASP A 79 -4.29 27.94 -14.39
N GLY A 80 -4.72 27.24 -13.34
CA GLY A 80 -4.62 27.71 -11.96
C GLY A 80 -3.17 27.71 -11.44
N PRO A 81 -2.91 28.26 -10.23
CA PRO A 81 -1.58 28.33 -9.63
C PRO A 81 -1.09 26.96 -9.10
N TRP A 82 -1.37 25.88 -9.83
CA TRP A 82 -1.06 24.52 -9.43
C TRP A 82 0.41 24.22 -9.68
N ILE A 83 1.19 24.19 -8.61
CA ILE A 83 2.60 23.82 -8.64
C ILE A 83 2.73 22.35 -8.22
N GLY A 84 3.32 21.52 -9.08
CA GLY A 84 3.61 20.11 -8.79
C GLY A 84 3.37 19.16 -9.95
N GLU A 85 3.59 17.88 -9.71
CA GLU A 85 3.35 16.79 -10.64
C GLU A 85 2.24 15.87 -10.11
N GLN A 86 1.50 15.24 -11.02
CA GLN A 86 0.44 14.29 -10.77
C GLN A 86 0.78 12.98 -11.50
N ILE A 87 0.38 11.87 -10.92
CA ILE A 87 0.51 10.56 -11.55
C ILE A 87 -0.85 10.18 -12.13
N ILE A 88 -0.86 9.94 -13.44
CA ILE A 88 -1.95 9.29 -14.16
C ILE A 88 -1.44 7.98 -14.76
N TYR A 89 -2.30 7.23 -15.43
CA TYR A 89 -1.96 5.92 -15.99
C TYR A 89 -2.44 5.80 -17.43
N HIS A 90 -1.73 5.05 -18.26
CA HIS A 90 -2.20 4.71 -19.60
C HIS A 90 -3.51 3.90 -19.54
N GLU A 91 -4.48 4.20 -20.40
CA GLU A 91 -5.63 3.32 -20.62
C GLU A 91 -5.17 1.93 -21.08
N GLY A 92 -5.90 0.88 -20.72
CA GLY A 92 -5.59 -0.50 -21.12
C GLY A 92 -4.68 -1.27 -20.15
N HIS A 93 -4.22 -0.65 -19.07
CA HIS A 93 -3.36 -1.31 -18.08
C HIS A 93 -4.11 -2.31 -17.17
N GLU A 94 -5.44 -2.29 -17.15
CA GLU A 94 -6.30 -2.97 -16.18
C GLU A 94 -6.13 -4.49 -16.23
N VAL A 95 -5.94 -5.04 -17.43
CA VAL A 95 -5.76 -6.48 -17.65
C VAL A 95 -4.42 -6.96 -17.08
N ASP A 96 -3.32 -6.28 -17.39
CA ASP A 96 -1.99 -6.64 -16.89
C ASP A 96 -1.86 -6.36 -15.38
N ALA A 97 -2.48 -5.27 -14.90
CA ALA A 97 -2.57 -4.96 -13.48
C ALA A 97 -3.32 -6.04 -12.70
N SER A 98 -4.46 -6.50 -13.23
CA SER A 98 -5.26 -7.57 -12.63
C SER A 98 -4.56 -8.92 -12.70
N ARG A 99 -3.87 -9.24 -13.81
CA ARG A 99 -3.05 -10.46 -13.96
C ARG A 99 -1.94 -10.52 -12.91
N THR A 100 -1.16 -9.44 -12.76
CA THR A 100 -0.06 -9.40 -11.79
C THR A 100 -0.56 -9.43 -10.34
N ARG A 101 -1.71 -8.82 -10.05
CA ARG A 101 -2.40 -9.01 -8.76
C ARG A 101 -2.81 -10.46 -8.53
N GLY A 102 -3.43 -11.10 -9.53
CA GLY A 102 -3.86 -12.50 -9.44
C GLY A 102 -2.72 -13.43 -9.09
N ARG A 103 -1.57 -13.26 -9.77
CA ARG A 103 -0.35 -14.03 -9.48
C ARG A 103 0.13 -13.88 -8.03
N VAL A 104 0.19 -12.64 -7.52
CA VAL A 104 0.56 -12.39 -6.12
C VAL A 104 -0.44 -13.04 -5.16
N HIS A 105 -1.73 -12.86 -5.41
CA HIS A 105 -2.77 -13.40 -4.54
C HIS A 105 -2.76 -14.93 -4.50
N GLY A 106 -2.58 -15.61 -5.63
CA GLY A 106 -2.52 -17.07 -5.67
C GLY A 106 -1.38 -17.63 -4.82
N PHE A 107 -0.20 -17.00 -4.88
CA PHE A 107 0.93 -17.38 -4.01
C PHE A 107 0.68 -17.08 -2.53
N GLU A 108 0.24 -15.86 -2.20
CA GLU A 108 0.00 -15.45 -0.82
C GLU A 108 -1.10 -16.29 -0.16
N PHE A 109 -2.11 -16.72 -0.92
CA PHE A 109 -3.17 -17.59 -0.41
C PHE A 109 -2.61 -18.94 0.06
N VAL A 110 -1.78 -19.58 -0.77
CA VAL A 110 -1.15 -20.86 -0.42
C VAL A 110 -0.17 -20.69 0.73
N ARG A 111 0.64 -19.61 0.74
CA ARG A 111 1.57 -19.30 1.84
C ARG A 111 0.80 -19.13 3.16
N GLN A 112 -0.22 -18.28 3.19
CA GLN A 112 -0.99 -18.00 4.39
C GLN A 112 -1.69 -19.27 4.91
N CYS A 113 -2.31 -20.05 4.02
CA CYS A 113 -2.96 -21.30 4.39
C CYS A 113 -1.97 -22.28 5.03
N ARG A 114 -0.78 -22.46 4.44
CA ARG A 114 0.29 -23.29 5.02
C ARG A 114 0.73 -22.79 6.38
N ASP A 115 1.03 -21.49 6.50
CA ASP A 115 1.48 -20.88 7.76
C ASP A 115 0.46 -21.08 8.89
N GLU A 116 -0.83 -20.89 8.60
CA GLU A 116 -1.90 -21.07 9.58
C GLU A 116 -2.02 -22.53 10.03
N LEU A 117 -1.96 -23.49 9.10
CA LEU A 117 -2.07 -24.91 9.39
C LEU A 117 -0.85 -25.45 10.16
N VAL A 118 0.36 -25.04 9.79
CA VAL A 118 1.59 -25.40 10.51
C VAL A 118 1.57 -24.85 11.93
N LYS A 119 1.20 -23.57 12.13
CA LYS A 119 1.05 -22.96 13.47
C LYS A 119 0.06 -23.72 14.34
N ALA A 120 -0.91 -24.34 13.72
CA ALA A 120 -1.95 -25.09 14.40
C ALA A 120 -1.63 -26.58 14.61
N GLY A 121 -0.41 -27.01 14.27
CA GLY A 121 0.10 -28.36 14.52
C GLY A 121 -0.20 -29.38 13.42
N VAL A 122 -0.70 -28.95 12.26
CA VAL A 122 -0.86 -29.84 11.10
C VAL A 122 0.50 -30.15 10.50
N ALA A 123 0.79 -31.42 10.25
CA ALA A 123 2.04 -31.84 9.62
C ALA A 123 2.16 -31.25 8.20
N GLU A 124 3.27 -30.55 7.94
CA GLU A 124 3.49 -29.83 6.68
C GLU A 124 3.41 -30.72 5.44
N SER A 125 3.86 -31.98 5.57
CA SER A 125 3.79 -33.00 4.52
C SER A 125 2.36 -33.36 4.08
N LEU A 126 1.35 -33.11 4.93
CA LEU A 126 -0.05 -33.37 4.61
C LEU A 126 -0.73 -32.17 3.94
N ILE A 127 -0.24 -30.95 4.15
CA ILE A 127 -0.96 -29.73 3.72
C ILE A 127 -1.09 -29.67 2.19
N GLY A 128 0.00 -29.95 1.46
CA GLY A 128 -0.02 -29.98 -0.01
C GLY A 128 -1.06 -30.95 -0.58
N PRO A 129 -0.90 -32.27 -0.37
CA PRO A 129 -1.76 -33.29 -0.97
C PRO A 129 -3.18 -33.32 -0.39
N GLU A 130 -3.36 -33.09 0.91
CA GLU A 130 -4.67 -33.25 1.56
C GLU A 130 -5.48 -31.95 1.58
N ILE A 131 -4.88 -30.76 1.40
CA ILE A 131 -5.62 -29.48 1.50
C ILE A 131 -5.49 -28.66 0.22
N ILE A 132 -4.26 -28.31 -0.19
CA ILE A 132 -4.03 -27.38 -1.30
C ILE A 132 -4.48 -27.99 -2.64
N VAL A 133 -4.12 -29.25 -2.92
CA VAL A 133 -4.48 -29.92 -4.17
C VAL A 133 -6.01 -30.07 -4.34
N PRO A 134 -6.78 -30.54 -3.33
CA PRO A 134 -8.24 -30.55 -3.42
C PRO A 134 -8.86 -29.17 -3.60
N TRP A 135 -8.37 -28.15 -2.87
CA TRP A 135 -8.85 -26.77 -3.01
C TRP A 135 -8.66 -26.22 -4.43
N LEU A 136 -7.53 -26.55 -5.10
CA LEU A 136 -7.27 -26.12 -6.47
C LEU A 136 -8.35 -26.56 -7.46
N LYS A 137 -9.04 -27.68 -7.23
CA LYS A 137 -10.16 -28.10 -8.07
C LYS A 137 -11.29 -27.07 -8.05
N HIS A 138 -11.62 -26.54 -6.88
CA HIS A 138 -12.65 -25.52 -6.73
C HIS A 138 -12.21 -24.16 -7.25
N VAL A 139 -10.92 -23.83 -7.11
CA VAL A 139 -10.36 -22.63 -7.75
C VAL A 139 -10.48 -22.75 -9.27
N ALA A 140 -10.17 -23.91 -9.85
CA ALA A 140 -10.31 -24.16 -11.29
C ALA A 140 -11.77 -24.02 -11.76
N GLU A 141 -12.73 -24.59 -11.01
CA GLU A 141 -14.17 -24.39 -11.25
C GLU A 141 -14.52 -22.90 -11.26
N TRP A 142 -14.08 -22.15 -10.24
CA TRP A 142 -14.30 -20.70 -10.12
C TRP A 142 -13.69 -19.88 -11.29
N VAL A 143 -12.52 -20.27 -11.79
CA VAL A 143 -11.92 -19.63 -12.98
C VAL A 143 -12.76 -19.86 -14.23
N THR A 144 -13.37 -21.04 -14.37
CA THR A 144 -14.19 -21.39 -15.55
C THR A 144 -15.64 -20.92 -15.47
N CYS A 145 -16.13 -20.53 -14.29
CA CYS A 145 -17.47 -19.99 -14.14
C CYS A 145 -17.63 -18.66 -14.87
N ASP A 146 -18.79 -18.49 -15.52
CA ASP A 146 -19.17 -17.24 -16.19
C ASP A 146 -19.01 -16.03 -15.26
N ILE A 147 -18.52 -14.93 -15.83
CA ILE A 147 -18.35 -13.68 -15.11
C ILE A 147 -19.68 -12.94 -15.13
N ASP A 148 -20.31 -12.86 -13.96
CA ASP A 148 -21.52 -12.08 -13.73
C ASP A 148 -21.21 -10.57 -13.66
N PRO A 149 -21.73 -9.73 -14.58
CA PRO A 149 -21.50 -8.29 -14.57
C PRO A 149 -22.04 -7.55 -13.33
N GLU A 150 -23.00 -8.15 -12.62
CA GLU A 150 -23.66 -7.55 -11.48
C GLU A 150 -23.06 -7.96 -10.13
N ARG A 151 -22.15 -8.95 -10.14
CA ARG A 151 -21.63 -9.56 -8.91
C ARG A 151 -20.12 -9.75 -8.94
N ILE A 152 -19.46 -9.27 -7.87
CA ILE A 152 -18.07 -9.60 -7.60
C ILE A 152 -17.99 -11.04 -7.08
N SER A 153 -17.23 -11.88 -7.78
CA SER A 153 -16.94 -13.25 -7.38
C SER A 153 -15.55 -13.31 -6.74
N ILE A 154 -15.50 -13.61 -5.43
CA ILE A 154 -14.24 -13.80 -4.72
C ILE A 154 -13.71 -15.22 -4.90
N PRO A 155 -12.38 -15.43 -4.91
CA PRO A 155 -11.82 -16.78 -5.00
C PRO A 155 -12.29 -17.64 -3.80
N PRO A 156 -12.59 -18.93 -4.03
CA PRO A 156 -13.06 -19.81 -2.97
C PRO A 156 -11.98 -19.97 -1.90
N ARG A 157 -12.37 -19.99 -0.63
CA ARG A 157 -11.42 -20.28 0.46
C ARG A 157 -11.25 -21.79 0.59
N PRO A 158 -10.07 -22.28 1.01
CA PRO A 158 -9.87 -23.69 1.33
C PRO A 158 -11.00 -24.22 2.21
N ASP A 159 -11.30 -23.55 3.32
CA ASP A 159 -12.34 -23.91 4.30
C ASP A 159 -13.73 -24.23 3.71
N ASP A 160 -14.12 -23.54 2.64
CA ASP A 160 -15.44 -23.66 2.01
C ASP A 160 -15.56 -24.97 1.21
N CYS A 161 -14.43 -25.59 0.89
CA CYS A 161 -14.27 -26.62 -0.13
C CYS A 161 -13.76 -27.96 0.41
N LEU A 162 -13.55 -28.07 1.73
CA LEU A 162 -12.97 -29.25 2.37
C LEU A 162 -14.02 -30.31 2.74
N THR A 163 -13.66 -31.58 2.54
CA THR A 163 -14.37 -32.77 3.04
C THR A 163 -14.44 -32.78 4.56
N GLU A 164 -15.36 -33.57 5.15
CA GLU A 164 -15.53 -33.67 6.61
C GLU A 164 -14.23 -34.01 7.35
N ARG A 165 -13.38 -34.88 6.77
CA ARG A 165 -12.06 -35.22 7.35
C ARG A 165 -11.12 -34.01 7.37
N GLN A 166 -11.01 -33.29 6.26
CA GLN A 166 -10.16 -32.10 6.12
C GLN A 166 -10.70 -30.95 6.97
N ARG A 167 -12.03 -30.77 7.04
CA ARG A 167 -12.70 -29.81 7.89
C ARG A 167 -12.40 -30.08 9.36
N ARG A 168 -12.38 -31.35 9.82
CA ARG A 168 -11.96 -31.70 11.18
C ARG A 168 -10.49 -31.35 11.46
N MET A 169 -9.58 -31.58 10.51
CA MET A 169 -8.18 -31.15 10.65
C MET A 169 -8.07 -29.63 10.78
N LEU A 170 -8.83 -28.89 9.96
CA LEU A 170 -8.83 -27.43 9.95
C LEU A 170 -9.55 -26.83 11.17
N GLU A 171 -10.61 -27.48 11.67
CA GLU A 171 -11.28 -27.11 12.93
C GLU A 171 -10.44 -27.45 14.15
N GLN A 172 -9.67 -28.55 14.14
CA GLN A 172 -8.64 -28.81 15.16
C GLN A 172 -7.59 -27.71 15.14
N ALA A 173 -7.18 -27.29 13.94
CA ALA A 173 -6.24 -26.20 13.77
C ALA A 173 -6.79 -24.86 14.30
N LYS A 174 -8.01 -24.49 13.88
CA LYS A 174 -8.72 -23.31 14.37
C LYS A 174 -8.96 -23.37 15.87
N LYS A 175 -9.32 -24.53 16.43
CA LYS A 175 -9.46 -24.71 17.88
C LYS A 175 -8.12 -24.61 18.60
N ALA A 176 -7.02 -25.09 18.04
CA ALA A 176 -5.70 -24.89 18.61
C ALA A 176 -5.34 -23.40 18.64
N ILE A 177 -5.58 -22.66 17.54
CA ILE A 177 -5.39 -21.20 17.45
C ILE A 177 -6.34 -20.44 18.38
N ALA A 178 -7.61 -20.86 18.50
CA ALA A 178 -8.60 -20.20 19.36
C ALA A 178 -8.41 -20.56 20.85
N ALA A 179 -7.86 -21.74 21.14
CA ALA A 179 -7.42 -22.15 22.47
C ALA A 179 -6.07 -21.52 22.86
N CYS A 180 -5.30 -21.01 21.89
CA CYS A 180 -4.26 -20.03 22.18
C CYS A 180 -4.94 -18.75 22.64
N ASP A 181 -4.89 -18.52 23.96
CA ASP A 181 -5.45 -17.35 24.61
C ASP A 181 -4.92 -16.06 23.95
N PRO A 182 -5.77 -15.26 23.24
CA PRO A 182 -5.34 -14.05 22.57
C PRO A 182 -4.87 -12.95 23.55
N LYS A 183 -5.05 -13.15 24.87
CA LYS A 183 -4.52 -12.28 25.93
C LYS A 183 -3.21 -12.79 26.56
N LYS A 184 -2.73 -13.99 26.22
CA LYS A 184 -1.40 -14.45 26.67
C LYS A 184 -0.37 -14.13 25.60
N PRO A 185 0.56 -13.18 25.83
CA PRO A 185 1.66 -12.97 24.91
C PRO A 185 2.49 -14.25 24.84
N HIS A 186 2.51 -14.91 23.68
CA HIS A 186 3.44 -15.98 23.39
C HIS A 186 4.74 -15.37 22.87
N ALA A 187 5.85 -15.65 23.57
CA ALA A 187 7.17 -15.14 23.21
C ALA A 187 7.70 -15.86 21.98
N ILE A 188 7.96 -15.10 20.91
CA ILE A 188 8.80 -15.58 19.80
C ILE A 188 10.24 -15.48 20.28
N LEU A 189 10.87 -16.64 20.54
CA LEU A 189 12.25 -16.70 21.00
C LEU A 189 13.20 -16.71 19.80
N GLN A 190 13.94 -15.62 19.62
CA GLN A 190 15.07 -15.55 18.70
C GLN A 190 16.35 -15.26 19.49
N ARG A 191 17.42 -16.01 19.21
CA ARG A 191 18.73 -15.72 19.80
C ARG A 191 19.14 -14.31 19.38
N LEU A 192 19.48 -13.43 20.33
CA LEU A 192 19.90 -12.05 20.03
C LEU A 192 21.08 -12.01 19.04
N ALA A 193 21.98 -12.99 19.10
CA ALA A 193 23.09 -13.13 18.16
C ALA A 193 22.69 -13.52 16.72
N GLY A 194 21.42 -13.87 16.48
CA GLY A 194 20.84 -14.08 15.14
C GLY A 194 20.09 -12.87 14.60
N VAL A 195 20.03 -11.75 15.35
CA VAL A 195 19.42 -10.50 14.91
C VAL A 195 20.52 -9.59 14.36
N THR A 196 20.48 -9.32 13.06
CA THR A 196 21.39 -8.35 12.43
C THR A 196 21.09 -6.95 12.96
N ARG A 197 22.08 -6.30 13.57
CA ARG A 197 21.95 -4.92 14.05
C ARG A 197 21.88 -3.97 12.86
N GLU A 198 20.79 -3.21 12.76
CA GLU A 198 20.67 -2.13 11.79
C GLU A 198 20.75 -0.78 12.51
N LEU A 199 21.55 0.15 11.97
CA LEU A 199 21.64 1.49 12.50
C LEU A 199 20.35 2.24 12.18
N LEU A 200 19.63 2.68 13.22
CA LEU A 200 18.35 3.34 13.05
C LEU A 200 18.57 4.74 12.45
N LYS A 201 18.03 4.96 11.25
CA LYS A 201 18.02 6.27 10.60
C LYS A 201 16.83 7.06 11.12
N TRP A 202 17.05 8.30 11.52
CA TRP A 202 16.01 9.15 12.09
C TRP A 202 15.53 10.19 11.09
N LEU A 203 14.22 10.43 11.08
CA LEU A 203 13.62 11.60 10.46
C LEU A 203 13.71 12.76 11.46
N TRP A 204 13.18 12.51 12.66
CA TRP A 204 13.33 13.38 13.81
C TRP A 204 14.10 12.61 14.90
N PRO A 205 15.37 12.98 15.20
CA PRO A 205 16.18 12.25 16.15
C PRO A 205 15.48 12.04 17.50
N GLY A 206 15.45 10.78 17.96
CA GLY A 206 14.82 10.38 19.22
C GLY A 206 13.29 10.32 19.21
N ARG A 207 12.62 10.70 18.11
CA ARG A 207 11.14 10.74 18.03
C ARG A 207 10.57 9.96 16.86
N ILE A 208 11.03 10.22 15.64
CA ILE A 208 10.46 9.60 14.42
C ILE A 208 11.55 8.83 13.67
N PRO A 209 11.58 7.50 13.77
CA PRO A 209 12.44 6.64 12.95
C PRO A 209 12.02 6.64 11.47
N LEU A 210 12.98 6.71 10.55
CA LEU A 210 12.72 6.58 9.10
C LEU A 210 12.35 5.14 8.74
N GLY A 211 11.32 4.99 7.90
CA GLY A 211 10.89 3.67 7.39
C GLY A 211 10.20 2.79 8.44
N LYS A 212 9.79 3.35 9.57
CA LYS A 212 9.05 2.67 10.63
C LYS A 212 7.76 3.43 10.93
N LEU A 213 6.73 2.71 11.36
CA LEU A 213 5.45 3.32 11.75
C LEU A 213 5.60 4.10 13.06
N THR A 214 5.10 5.33 13.11
CA THR A 214 5.02 6.15 14.33
C THR A 214 3.57 6.56 14.54
N LEU A 215 3.02 6.29 15.72
CA LEU A 215 1.65 6.66 16.08
C LEU A 215 1.65 7.91 16.98
N LEU A 216 0.91 8.95 16.57
CA LEU A 216 0.64 10.12 17.40
C LEU A 216 -0.67 9.90 18.17
N ALA A 217 -0.57 9.60 19.46
CA ALA A 217 -1.71 9.36 20.34
C ALA A 217 -1.91 10.52 21.34
N GLY A 218 -3.16 10.75 21.75
CA GLY A 218 -3.58 11.78 22.69
C GLY A 218 -5.09 12.00 22.62
N ASP A 219 -5.69 12.69 23.59
CA ASP A 219 -7.14 12.87 23.65
C ASP A 219 -7.69 13.66 22.46
N PRO A 220 -8.95 13.40 22.02
CA PRO A 220 -9.62 14.20 21.00
C PRO A 220 -9.56 15.70 21.32
N GLY A 221 -9.38 16.55 20.30
CA GLY A 221 -9.31 18.00 20.49
C GLY A 221 -7.95 18.56 20.96
N LEU A 222 -6.98 17.73 21.39
CA LEU A 222 -5.65 18.20 21.84
C LEU A 222 -4.66 18.55 20.72
N GLY A 223 -5.15 18.96 19.55
CA GLY A 223 -4.29 19.48 18.49
C GLY A 223 -3.38 18.47 17.77
N LYS A 224 -3.64 17.16 17.87
CA LYS A 224 -2.90 16.12 17.12
C LYS A 224 -2.82 16.44 15.62
N SER A 225 -3.91 16.90 15.02
CA SER A 225 -3.96 17.30 13.62
C SER A 225 -3.05 18.51 13.33
N PHE A 226 -2.98 19.48 14.24
CA PHE A 226 -2.08 20.64 14.12
C PHE A 226 -0.61 20.22 14.21
N VAL A 227 -0.26 19.36 15.18
CA VAL A 227 1.10 18.81 15.29
C VAL A 227 1.46 18.01 14.04
N THR A 228 0.53 17.19 13.53
CA THR A 228 0.72 16.43 12.29
C THR A 228 1.01 17.35 11.10
N LEU A 229 0.28 18.46 10.98
CA LEU A 229 0.47 19.46 9.93
C LEU A 229 1.78 20.24 10.07
N ASP A 230 2.18 20.59 11.29
CA ASP A 230 3.49 21.23 11.57
C ASP A 230 4.64 20.29 11.22
N LEU A 231 4.57 19.01 11.56
CA LEU A 231 5.58 18.03 11.17
C LEU A 231 5.65 17.85 9.65
N ALA A 232 4.48 17.77 9.00
CA ALA A 232 4.40 17.69 7.54
C ALA A 232 5.05 18.92 6.87
N SER A 233 4.76 20.13 7.35
CA SER A 233 5.32 21.36 6.79
C SER A 233 6.84 21.45 6.98
N ARG A 234 7.37 21.01 8.13
CA ARG A 234 8.82 20.98 8.39
C ARG A 234 9.54 20.00 7.47
N VAL A 235 8.96 18.83 7.24
CA VAL A 235 9.53 17.82 6.33
C VAL A 235 9.50 18.31 4.88
N SER A 236 8.39 18.91 4.43
CA SER A 236 8.26 19.38 3.06
C SER A 236 9.13 20.59 2.74
N THR A 237 9.37 21.47 3.73
CA THR A 237 10.20 22.68 3.56
C THR A 237 11.66 22.52 3.97
N GLY A 238 12.01 21.42 4.65
CA GLY A 238 13.34 21.24 5.22
C GLY A 238 13.60 22.06 6.49
N ALA A 239 12.55 22.59 7.12
CA ALA A 239 12.69 23.39 8.34
C ALA A 239 13.21 22.58 9.52
N ALA A 240 13.86 23.25 10.46
CA ALA A 240 14.44 22.63 11.65
C ALA A 240 13.35 22.07 12.59
N TRP A 241 13.72 21.09 13.41
CA TRP A 241 12.81 20.56 14.44
C TRP A 241 12.66 21.54 15.61
N PRO A 242 11.50 21.58 16.30
CA PRO A 242 11.25 22.51 17.40
C PRO A 242 12.31 22.49 18.50
N ASP A 243 12.85 21.32 18.81
CA ASP A 243 13.88 21.10 19.83
C ASP A 243 15.31 21.12 19.28
N MET A 244 15.46 21.21 17.96
CA MET A 244 16.75 21.28 17.27
C MET A 244 16.77 22.43 16.25
N PRO A 245 16.60 23.70 16.69
CA PRO A 245 16.41 24.84 15.80
C PRO A 245 17.60 25.12 14.87
N LEU A 246 18.79 24.59 15.22
CA LEU A 246 20.02 24.76 14.44
C LEU A 246 20.22 23.68 13.37
N LEU A 247 19.45 22.59 13.38
CA LEU A 247 19.58 21.47 12.45
C LEU A 247 18.47 21.52 11.39
N LYS A 248 18.74 22.24 10.30
CA LYS A 248 17.90 22.19 9.10
C LYS A 248 18.05 20.83 8.41
N GLN A 249 16.95 20.32 7.87
CA GLN A 249 16.89 19.03 7.21
C GLN A 249 16.76 19.19 5.70
N THR A 250 17.22 18.20 4.94
CA THR A 250 16.90 18.14 3.50
C THR A 250 15.39 17.94 3.34
N PRO A 251 14.70 18.75 2.50
CA PRO A 251 13.28 18.55 2.19
C PRO A 251 12.97 17.11 1.76
N GLY A 252 11.81 16.59 2.19
CA GLY A 252 11.33 15.24 1.94
C GLY A 252 9.88 15.20 1.48
N GLY A 253 9.44 14.05 0.98
CA GLY A 253 8.04 13.83 0.55
C GLY A 253 7.12 13.60 1.75
N VAL A 254 5.88 14.07 1.66
CA VAL A 254 4.85 13.82 2.68
C VAL A 254 3.61 13.23 2.02
N SER A 255 3.06 12.18 2.60
CA SER A 255 1.79 11.59 2.17
C SER A 255 0.92 11.34 3.40
N GLY A 256 -0.31 11.86 3.38
CA GLY A 256 -1.26 11.77 4.50
C GLY A 256 -2.58 11.16 4.06
N ALA A 257 -3.19 10.36 4.93
CA ALA A 257 -4.57 9.93 4.83
C ALA A 257 -5.34 10.55 6.01
N ALA A 258 -6.28 11.44 5.71
CA ALA A 258 -7.19 12.02 6.69
C ALA A 258 -8.58 11.41 6.48
N SER A 259 -9.17 10.84 7.54
CA SER A 259 -10.60 10.55 7.54
C SER A 259 -11.36 11.87 7.68
N PRO A 260 -12.29 12.21 6.78
CA PRO A 260 -13.09 13.41 6.94
C PRO A 260 -13.91 13.30 8.22
N SER A 261 -13.71 14.24 9.15
CA SER A 261 -14.67 14.48 10.23
C SER A 261 -15.98 14.95 9.61
N PRO A 262 -17.15 14.45 10.05
CA PRO A 262 -18.43 14.92 9.53
C PRO A 262 -18.59 16.43 9.78
N PRO A 263 -19.21 17.19 8.86
CA PRO A 263 -19.51 18.59 9.10
C PRO A 263 -20.45 18.71 10.31
N PRO A 264 -20.29 19.74 11.17
CA PRO A 264 -21.21 19.97 12.27
C PRO A 264 -22.64 20.15 11.72
N ARG A 265 -23.60 19.40 12.30
CA ARG A 265 -25.02 19.54 12.00
C ARG A 265 -25.44 20.99 12.21
N SER A 266 -25.93 21.64 11.15
CA SER A 266 -26.57 22.95 11.23
C SER A 266 -27.84 22.84 12.08
N VAL A 267 -27.85 23.50 13.23
CA VAL A 267 -29.06 23.77 14.02
C VAL A 267 -29.59 25.13 13.58
N PRO A 268 -30.90 25.32 13.30
CA PRO A 268 -31.42 26.61 12.88
C PRO A 268 -31.53 27.57 14.07
N GLY A 269 -31.05 28.80 13.87
CA GLY A 269 -31.58 30.01 14.52
C GLY A 269 -31.01 30.39 15.88
N THR A 270 -30.09 31.37 15.89
CA THR A 270 -30.30 32.68 16.55
C THR A 270 -29.11 33.57 16.19
N ALA A 271 -29.39 34.61 15.41
CA ALA A 271 -28.43 35.64 15.06
C ALA A 271 -28.19 36.53 16.28
N THR A 272 -26.93 36.69 16.68
CA THR A 272 -26.50 37.87 17.43
C THR A 272 -25.08 38.18 16.97
N GLY A 273 -24.94 39.28 16.23
CA GLY A 273 -23.71 39.66 15.57
C GLY A 273 -22.68 40.30 16.52
N CYS A 274 -21.41 40.06 16.22
CA CYS A 274 -20.33 40.99 16.52
C CYS A 274 -19.27 40.92 15.40
N PRO A 275 -18.67 42.05 14.97
CA PRO A 275 -17.93 42.16 13.73
C PRO A 275 -16.45 41.80 13.90
N THR A 276 -15.83 41.23 12.86
CA THR A 276 -14.36 41.09 12.76
C THR A 276 -13.86 41.89 11.55
N PRO A 277 -12.80 42.69 11.67
CA PRO A 277 -12.37 43.60 10.60
C PRO A 277 -11.59 42.89 9.50
N ALA A 278 -11.79 43.39 8.29
CA ALA A 278 -11.02 43.07 7.10
C ALA A 278 -9.61 43.70 7.16
N ASN A 279 -8.58 42.89 6.94
CA ASN A 279 -7.39 43.18 6.11
C ASN A 279 -6.24 42.25 6.51
N THR A 280 -5.79 41.41 5.59
CA THR A 280 -4.35 41.32 5.26
C THR A 280 -4.18 40.63 3.91
N LYS A 281 -3.94 41.46 2.89
CA LYS A 281 -3.22 41.06 1.67
C LYS A 281 -1.79 40.71 2.08
N THR A 282 -1.26 39.59 1.60
CA THR A 282 0.20 39.43 1.53
C THR A 282 0.60 38.70 0.26
N LEU A 283 0.97 39.52 -0.74
CA LEU A 283 1.84 39.19 -1.87
C LEU A 283 3.06 38.40 -1.39
N TRP A 284 3.46 37.33 -2.10
CA TRP A 284 4.89 37.00 -2.19
C TRP A 284 5.30 36.79 -3.64
N ALA A 285 6.24 37.65 -4.01
CA ALA A 285 6.79 37.84 -5.33
C ALA A 285 7.82 36.75 -5.68
N THR A 286 8.00 36.64 -6.99
CA THR A 286 9.02 35.93 -7.75
C THR A 286 10.45 36.06 -7.24
N SER A 287 11.21 34.97 -7.33
CA SER A 287 12.64 35.01 -7.69
C SER A 287 13.00 33.74 -8.48
N ARG A 288 13.29 33.96 -9.77
CA ARG A 288 13.75 33.00 -10.80
C ARG A 288 15.29 32.72 -10.65
N PRO A 289 15.89 31.81 -11.44
CA PRO A 289 16.98 30.93 -11.01
C PRO A 289 18.39 31.44 -11.31
N VAL A 290 19.40 30.84 -10.65
CA VAL A 290 20.79 30.86 -11.12
C VAL A 290 21.13 29.49 -11.69
N ALA A 291 21.41 29.47 -12.99
CA ALA A 291 22.04 28.36 -13.69
C ALA A 291 23.56 28.38 -13.44
N LEU A 292 24.18 27.22 -13.30
CA LEU A 292 25.59 27.08 -13.66
C LEU A 292 25.88 25.70 -14.23
N THR A 293 26.46 25.77 -15.43
CA THR A 293 26.95 24.73 -16.32
C THR A 293 28.12 23.95 -15.70
N CYS A 294 28.23 22.67 -16.03
CA CYS A 294 29.42 21.88 -15.74
C CYS A 294 30.04 21.38 -17.05
N ARG A 295 31.28 21.82 -17.31
CA ARG A 295 32.12 21.41 -18.44
C ARG A 295 32.91 20.15 -18.05
N SER A 296 33.16 19.33 -19.06
CA SER A 296 33.90 18.06 -19.14
C SER A 296 35.17 17.89 -18.27
N ALA A 297 35.38 16.69 -17.73
CA ALA A 297 36.66 15.98 -17.76
C ALA A 297 36.54 14.50 -17.30
N THR A 298 36.76 13.59 -18.25
CA THR A 298 37.59 12.36 -18.18
C THR A 298 37.24 11.20 -17.22
N SER A 299 36.84 10.08 -17.85
CA SER A 299 36.84 8.67 -17.40
C SER A 299 38.26 8.18 -16.96
N PRO A 300 38.46 7.08 -16.20
CA PRO A 300 37.86 5.76 -16.46
C PRO A 300 37.34 4.89 -15.29
N ARG A 301 36.25 4.19 -15.61
CA ARG A 301 35.62 2.97 -15.01
C ARG A 301 34.95 3.06 -13.64
N PRO A 302 33.66 2.64 -13.58
CA PRO A 302 33.20 1.85 -12.44
C PRO A 302 32.36 0.61 -12.83
N THR A 303 32.53 -0.44 -12.04
CA THR A 303 31.62 -1.59 -11.89
C THR A 303 30.17 -1.14 -11.73
N ARG A 304 29.29 -1.68 -12.58
CA ARG A 304 27.87 -1.34 -12.69
C ARG A 304 27.06 -1.86 -11.49
N ARG A 305 26.90 -1.04 -10.45
CA ARG A 305 25.80 -1.15 -9.48
C ARG A 305 24.52 -0.63 -10.13
N LEU A 306 23.47 -1.45 -10.16
CA LEU A 306 22.12 -1.01 -10.49
C LEU A 306 21.68 0.06 -9.47
N ARG A 307 21.41 1.27 -9.94
CA ARG A 307 20.67 2.28 -9.17
C ARG A 307 19.19 2.04 -9.42
N SER A 308 18.46 1.64 -8.38
CA SER A 308 17.01 1.84 -8.32
C SER A 308 16.74 3.34 -8.26
N ARG A 309 15.84 3.84 -9.12
CA ARG A 309 15.14 5.11 -8.85
C ARG A 309 14.09 4.82 -7.78
N ALA A 310 14.55 4.72 -6.54
CA ALA A 310 13.66 4.77 -5.39
C ALA A 310 13.10 6.19 -5.27
N PHE A 311 11.81 6.31 -4.92
CA PHE A 311 11.30 7.51 -4.27
C PHE A 311 12.30 7.96 -3.19
N GLY A 312 12.58 9.26 -3.12
CA GLY A 312 13.66 9.80 -2.30
C GLY A 312 13.63 9.30 -0.85
N PRO A 313 14.78 9.16 -0.17
CA PRO A 313 14.95 8.39 1.07
C PRO A 313 14.25 8.98 2.33
N LYS A 314 13.31 9.92 2.19
CA LYS A 314 12.65 10.64 3.29
C LYS A 314 11.17 10.90 2.97
N THR A 315 10.34 9.85 3.03
CA THR A 315 8.88 9.99 2.93
C THR A 315 8.25 9.75 4.30
N LEU A 316 7.51 10.73 4.81
CA LEU A 316 6.73 10.62 6.05
C LEU A 316 5.28 10.24 5.73
N PHE A 317 4.81 9.16 6.33
CA PHE A 317 3.41 8.72 6.28
C PHE A 317 2.73 9.06 7.61
N LEU A 318 1.66 9.84 7.57
CA LEU A 318 0.90 10.25 8.76
C LEU A 318 -0.54 9.73 8.67
N THR A 319 -0.99 9.09 9.75
CA THR A 319 -2.38 8.70 9.96
C THR A 319 -2.83 9.20 11.33
N THR A 320 -4.00 9.84 11.38
CA THR A 320 -4.65 10.25 12.62
C THR A 320 -5.90 9.41 12.80
N THR A 321 -5.90 8.50 13.77
CA THR A 321 -7.12 7.81 14.18
C THR A 321 -7.76 8.56 15.35
N GLY A 322 -9.02 8.94 15.20
CA GLY A 322 -9.88 9.29 16.32
C GLY A 322 -10.60 8.02 16.76
N PHE A 323 -10.26 7.48 17.94
CA PHE A 323 -11.10 6.49 18.57
C PHE A 323 -12.27 7.23 19.25
N PRO A 324 -13.53 6.95 18.89
CA PRO A 324 -14.65 7.29 19.77
C PRO A 324 -14.58 6.36 20.99
N ILE A 325 -14.64 6.95 22.19
CA ILE A 325 -14.97 6.22 23.42
C ILE A 325 -16.50 6.14 23.48
#